data_AF-A0A957UAX2-F1
#
_entry.id   AF-A0A957UAX2-F1
#
_cell.length_a   1.000
_cell.length_b   1.000
_cell.length_c   1.000
_cell.angle_alpha   90.00
_cell.angle_beta   90.00
_cell.angle_gamma   90.00
#
_symmetry.space_group_name_H-M   'P 1'
#
loop_
_entity.id
_entity.type
_entity.pdbx_description
1 polymer ?
#
loop_
_entity_poly.entity_id
_entity_poly.type
_entity_poly.pdbx_seq_one_letter_code
_entity_poly.pdbx_strand_id
1 'polypeptide(L)'
;MAPRLVELCFQSAALWTERVQGAMGLPLGFEKVTAYRQPEEAEGQRLYCVCTTPNDGESFDATVVDEAGNVFVTLTGYLTVARPA
;
A
#
# COMPACT_ATOMS: atom_id res chain seq x y z
N MET A 1 -3.07 -9.78 11.64
CA MET A 1 -3.06 -8.68 10.65
C MET A 1 -4.35 -8.77 9.84
N ALA A 2 -5.16 -7.72 9.81
CA ALA A 2 -6.34 -7.66 8.95
C ALA A 2 -5.93 -7.47 7.46
N PRO A 3 -6.37 -8.36 6.55
CA PRO A 3 -6.02 -8.26 5.11
C PRO A 3 -6.33 -6.91 4.48
N ARG A 4 -7.41 -6.25 4.92
CA ARG A 4 -7.84 -4.95 4.39
C ARG A 4 -6.83 -3.80 4.59
N LEU A 5 -5.94 -3.87 5.59
CA LEU A 5 -4.94 -2.80 5.80
C LEU A 5 -3.82 -2.87 4.77
N VAL A 6 -3.28 -4.07 4.53
CA VAL A 6 -2.22 -4.24 3.52
C VAL A 6 -2.78 -4.11 2.10
N GLU A 7 -4.03 -4.52 1.88
CA GLU A 7 -4.73 -4.32 0.61
C GLU A 7 -4.84 -2.85 0.22
N LEU A 8 -5.05 -1.94 1.19
CA LEU A 8 -5.08 -0.50 0.94
C LEU A 8 -3.73 0.02 0.39
N CYS A 9 -2.61 -0.57 0.83
CA CYS A 9 -1.29 -0.27 0.27
C CYS A 9 -1.18 -0.73 -1.19
N PHE A 10 -1.59 -1.97 -1.48
CA PHE A 10 -1.55 -2.53 -2.83
C PHE A 10 -2.43 -1.72 -3.80
N GLN A 11 -3.64 -1.36 -3.39
CA GLN A 11 -4.56 -0.56 -4.20
C GLN A 11 -4.03 0.85 -4.45
N SER A 12 -3.32 1.45 -3.49
CA SER A 12 -2.70 2.77 -3.67
C SER A 12 -1.60 2.74 -4.72
N ALA A 13 -0.75 1.70 -4.71
CA ALA A 13 0.24 1.48 -5.77
C ALA A 13 -0.44 1.21 -7.12
N ALA A 14 -1.49 0.38 -7.16
CA ALA A 14 -2.23 0.09 -8.39
C ALA A 14 -2.87 1.35 -9.00
N LEU A 15 -3.42 2.25 -8.19
CA LEU A 15 -3.94 3.54 -8.65
C LEU A 15 -2.85 4.41 -9.27
N TRP A 16 -1.66 4.43 -8.67
CA TRP A 16 -0.50 5.13 -9.24
C TRP A 16 -0.09 4.51 -10.58
N THR A 17 0.07 3.19 -10.65
CA THR A 17 0.49 2.48 -11.87
C THR A 17 -0.49 2.69 -13.02
N GLU A 18 -1.79 2.55 -12.76
CA GLU A 18 -2.83 2.79 -13.78
C GLU A 18 -2.79 4.24 -14.28
N ARG A 19 -2.61 5.21 -13.37
CA ARG A 19 -2.63 6.64 -13.71
C ARG A 19 -1.36 7.12 -14.42
N VAL A 20 -0.20 6.59 -14.06
CA VAL A 20 1.12 7.05 -14.53
C VAL A 20 1.64 6.20 -15.68
N GLN A 21 1.49 4.88 -15.59
CA GLN A 21 1.98 3.93 -16.61
C GLN A 21 0.88 3.45 -17.57
N GLY A 22 -0.40 3.73 -17.29
CA GLY A 22 -1.52 3.33 -18.15
C GLY A 22 -1.78 1.82 -18.16
N ALA A 23 -1.34 1.11 -17.12
CA ALA A 23 -1.46 -0.33 -17.01
C ALA A 23 -1.71 -0.77 -15.56
N MET A 24 -2.43 -1.89 -15.42
CA MET A 24 -2.65 -2.52 -14.14
C MET A 24 -1.42 -3.30 -13.68
N GLY A 25 -0.92 -2.99 -12.49
CA GLY A 25 0.10 -3.77 -11.79
C GLY A 25 -0.53 -4.79 -10.84
N LEU A 26 -0.10 -6.04 -10.92
CA LEU A 26 -0.43 -7.09 -9.96
C LEU A 26 0.65 -7.20 -8.87
N PRO A 27 0.31 -7.60 -7.63
CA PRO A 27 1.30 -7.91 -6.61
C PRO A 27 2.30 -8.98 -7.08
N LEU A 28 3.59 -8.67 -7.07
CA LEU A 28 4.67 -9.63 -7.34
C LEU A 28 5.32 -10.12 -6.04
N GLY A 29 5.61 -9.19 -5.12
CA GLY A 29 6.26 -9.48 -3.86
C GLY A 29 6.50 -8.21 -3.05
N PHE A 30 7.04 -8.36 -1.85
CA PHE A 30 7.46 -7.24 -1.00
C PHE A 30 8.63 -7.67 -0.11
N GLU A 31 9.42 -6.70 0.35
CA GLU A 31 10.49 -6.97 1.31
C GLU A 31 9.92 -7.26 2.70
N LYS A 32 9.03 -6.39 3.19
CA LYS A 32 8.52 -6.48 4.55
C LYS A 32 7.14 -5.84 4.71
N VAL A 33 6.31 -6.47 5.52
CA VAL A 33 5.08 -5.88 6.07
C VAL A 33 5.19 -5.88 7.59
N THR A 34 4.99 -4.73 8.22
CA THR A 34 4.91 -4.61 9.68
C THR A 34 3.53 -4.09 10.07
N ALA A 35 2.77 -4.91 10.79
CA ALA A 35 1.46 -4.54 11.32
C ALA A 35 1.62 -4.07 12.77
N TYR A 36 1.21 -2.83 13.04
CA TYR A 36 1.32 -2.22 14.36
C TYR A 36 -0.02 -2.23 15.10
N ARG A 37 -1.13 -2.09 14.36
CA ARG A 37 -2.48 -1.96 14.89
C ARG A 37 -3.48 -2.76 14.04
N GLN A 38 -4.60 -3.12 14.64
CA GLN A 38 -5.77 -3.65 13.95
C GLN A 38 -6.71 -2.52 13.54
N PRO A 39 -7.50 -2.68 12.47
CA PRO A 39 -8.44 -1.66 12.03
C PRO A 39 -9.46 -1.21 13.09
N GLU A 40 -9.81 -2.08 14.03
CA GLU A 40 -10.77 -1.80 15.09
C GLU A 40 -10.24 -0.70 16.04
N GLU A 41 -8.91 -0.58 16.16
CA GLU A 41 -8.24 0.48 16.93
C GLU A 41 -8.40 1.87 16.30
N ALA A 42 -8.90 1.97 15.06
CA ALA A 42 -9.27 3.25 14.46
C ALA A 42 -10.58 3.82 15.03
N GLU A 43 -11.38 3.03 15.76
CA GLU A 43 -12.65 3.46 16.38
C GLU A 43 -13.61 4.17 15.39
N GLY A 44 -13.61 3.71 14.13
CA GLY A 44 -14.43 4.29 13.06
C GLY A 44 -13.84 5.53 12.38
N GLN A 45 -12.69 6.01 12.82
CA GLN A 45 -11.95 7.07 12.15
C GLN A 45 -11.42 6.62 10.79
N ARG A 46 -11.18 7.59 9.91
CA ARG A 46 -10.69 7.31 8.55
C ARG A 46 -9.21 6.98 8.59
N LEU A 47 -8.84 5.96 7.81
CA LEU A 47 -7.46 5.61 7.54
C LEU A 47 -7.08 6.06 6.13
N TYR A 48 -5.83 6.47 5.97
CA TYR A 48 -5.25 6.94 4.72
C TYR A 48 -4.01 6.13 4.43
N CYS A 49 -3.78 5.80 3.15
CA CYS A 49 -2.52 5.22 2.72
C CYS A 49 -1.67 6.29 2.06
N VAL A 50 -0.47 6.50 2.60
CA VAL A 50 0.58 7.30 1.97
C VAL A 50 1.50 6.34 1.23
N CYS A 51 1.45 6.36 -0.10
CA CYS A 51 2.25 5.51 -0.96
C CYS A 51 3.24 6.36 -1.77
N THR A 52 4.48 5.88 -1.86
CA THR A 52 5.59 6.56 -2.53
C THR A 52 6.35 5.57 -3.39
N THR A 53 6.94 6.05 -4.48
CA THR A 53 7.89 5.31 -5.32
C THR A 53 9.06 6.22 -5.66
N PRO A 54 10.32 5.80 -5.43
CA PRO A 54 11.49 6.60 -5.77
C PRO A 54 12.01 6.37 -7.20
N ASN A 55 11.45 5.38 -7.91
CA ASN A 55 12.02 4.77 -9.11
C ASN A 55 10.94 4.52 -10.17
N ASP A 56 10.09 5.52 -10.40
CA ASP A 56 9.07 5.51 -11.45
C ASP A 56 8.18 4.25 -11.47
N GLY A 57 7.92 3.68 -10.30
CA GLY A 57 7.04 2.54 -10.10
C GLY A 57 7.72 1.16 -10.16
N GLU A 58 9.05 1.08 -10.18
CA GLU A 58 9.75 -0.22 -10.02
C GLU A 58 9.51 -0.82 -8.62
N SER A 59 9.48 0.01 -7.58
CA SER A 59 9.09 -0.39 -6.24
C SER A 59 8.27 0.69 -5.52
N PHE A 60 7.52 0.26 -4.51
CA PHE A 60 6.68 1.11 -3.70
C PHE A 60 6.89 0.86 -2.21
N ASP A 61 6.88 1.96 -1.46
CA ASP A 61 6.72 1.94 0.00
C ASP A 61 5.37 2.57 0.34
N ALA A 62 4.68 2.01 1.32
CA ALA A 62 3.37 2.49 1.73
C ALA A 62 3.16 2.40 3.24
N THR A 63 2.48 3.40 3.80
CA THR A 63 2.11 3.42 5.22
C THR A 63 0.64 3.78 5.36
N VAL A 64 -0.11 2.99 6.13
CA VAL A 64 -1.49 3.33 6.51
C VAL A 64 -1.47 4.06 7.84
N VAL A 65 -2.09 5.24 7.87
CA VAL A 65 -2.16 6.13 9.03
C VAL A 65 -3.58 6.60 9.29
N ASP A 66 -3.87 6.98 10.53
CA ASP A 66 -5.04 7.83 10.84
C ASP A 66 -4.71 9.32 10.70
N GLU A 67 -5.66 10.20 11.04
CA GLU A 67 -5.50 11.66 11.00
C GLU A 67 -4.51 12.21 12.03
N ALA A 68 -4.23 11.44 13.08
CA ALA A 68 -3.24 11.78 14.11
C ALA A 68 -1.83 11.30 13.75
N GLY A 69 -1.67 10.54 12.65
CA GLY A 69 -0.39 9.97 12.21
C GLY A 69 -0.04 8.65 12.89
N ASN A 70 -0.97 8.00 13.61
CA ASN A 70 -0.73 6.67 14.14
C ASN A 70 -0.64 5.67 13.00
N VAL A 71 0.44 4.88 12.98
CA VAL A 71 0.69 3.91 11.92
C VAL A 71 -0.05 2.59 12.18
N PHE A 72 -0.81 2.11 11.21
CA PHE A 72 -1.51 0.83 11.28
C PHE A 72 -0.69 -0.29 10.63
N VAL A 73 -0.15 -0.03 9.44
CA VAL A 73 0.73 -0.95 8.73
C VAL A 73 1.76 -0.16 7.91
N THR A 74 2.97 -0.70 7.82
CA THR A 74 3.99 -0.28 6.85
C THR A 74 4.29 -1.45 5.91
N LEU A 75 4.31 -1.15 4.61
CA LEU A 75 4.73 -2.01 3.52
C LEU A 75 6.00 -1.42 2.91
N THR A 76 7.05 -2.24 2.80
CA THR A 76 8.35 -1.83 2.26
C THR A 76 8.75 -2.69 1.08
N GLY A 77 9.31 -2.06 0.05
CA GLY A 77 9.87 -2.74 -1.12
C GLY A 77 8.83 -3.52 -1.91
N TYR A 78 7.60 -3.01 -2.02
CA TYR A 78 6.54 -3.66 -2.78
C TYR A 78 6.81 -3.59 -4.27
N LEU A 79 6.76 -4.75 -4.92
CA LEU A 79 6.99 -4.92 -6.34
C LEU A 79 5.67 -5.25 -7.03
N THR A 80 5.49 -4.68 -8.22
CA THR A 80 4.37 -5.01 -9.10
C THR A 80 4.87 -5.68 -10.37
N VAL A 81 4.00 -6.46 -11.00
CA VAL A 81 4.23 -7.02 -12.33
C VAL A 81 3.05 -6.67 -13.22
N ALA A 82 3.30 -6.39 -14.50
CA ALA A 82 2.23 -6.18 -15.45
C ALA A 82 1.30 -7.41 -15.48
N ARG A 83 -0.02 -7.17 -15.61
CA ARG A 83 -0.97 -8.25 -15.84
C ARG A 83 -0.59 -9.04 -17.10
N PRO A 84 -0.56 -10.38 -17.07
CA PRO A 84 -0.37 -11.18 -18.27
C PRO A 84 -1.42 -10.85 -19.34
N ALA A 85 -1.04 -11.02 -20.61
CA ALA A 85 -1.92 -10.87 -21.77
C ALA A 85 -2.99 -11.97 -21.85
#